data_AF-A0AA35L7C5-F1
#
_entry.id   AF-A0AA35L7C5-F1
#
_cell.length_a   1.000
_cell.length_b   1.000
_cell.length_c   1.000
_cell.angle_alpha   90.00
_cell.angle_beta   90.00
_cell.angle_gamma   90.00
#
_symmetry.space_group_name_H-M   'P 1'
#
loop_
_entity.id
_entity.type
_entity.pdbx_description
1 polymer ?
#
loop_
_entity_poly.entity_id
_entity_poly.type
_entity_poly.pdbx_seq_one_letter_code
_entity_poly.pdbx_strand_id
1 'polypeptide(L)'
;MDLESGPGDFDPTHPKRATLEEIEGVPFPNTLREHWGTIQGFKARPDDLLICTYPKAGTTWIQQIVSMVQHRGDLEKCNQKPIYERMPFIDMPPMKPFVSGVEQADLMPSPRILKSHLPVQLLPASFWEQKCKVIYVARNAKDNVVSYFYFHHMSKIMPETGTWNEFLENFVAGKVAWGSWSDHVRGWWEAKDRHPVLYLFYEDMKEDPAREIRKVIQFMGLELPESVLNQIVEHTKFESMKANPMANYSTLPSSLVDHTVSPFMRKGTVGNWKKHFTVAQSEWLDDTCAQLLKGSGLNFRTEL
;
A
#
# COMPACT_ATOMS: atom_id res chain seq x y z
N MET A 1 -6.88 -2.46 45.48
CA MET A 1 -7.64 -1.41 44.79
C MET A 1 -7.04 -1.30 43.42
N ASP A 2 -7.88 -1.61 42.46
CA ASP A 2 -7.54 -2.01 41.11
C ASP A 2 -6.89 -0.87 40.33
N LEU A 3 -5.77 -1.17 39.69
CA LEU A 3 -5.28 -0.37 38.59
C LEU A 3 -6.18 -0.68 37.40
N GLU A 4 -7.09 0.25 37.12
CA GLU A 4 -7.91 0.26 35.92
C GLU A 4 -7.03 0.05 34.69
N SER A 5 -7.33 -1.00 33.94
CA SER A 5 -6.77 -1.23 32.61
C SER A 5 -7.38 -0.18 31.67
N GLY A 6 -6.57 0.81 31.30
CA GLY A 6 -6.88 1.73 30.21
C GLY A 6 -6.97 0.99 28.85
N PRO A 7 -7.52 1.63 27.82
CA PRO A 7 -7.93 0.96 26.58
C PRO A 7 -6.72 0.46 25.78
N GLY A 8 -6.79 -0.80 25.35
CA GLY A 8 -6.14 -1.27 24.13
C GLY A 8 -4.61 -1.26 24.06
N ASP A 9 -3.88 -1.43 25.17
CA ASP A 9 -2.43 -1.55 25.12
C ASP A 9 -2.03 -2.80 24.28
N PHE A 10 -1.48 -2.56 23.09
CA PHE A 10 -0.88 -3.58 22.23
C PHE A 10 0.26 -4.26 23.00
N ASP A 11 0.08 -5.53 23.39
CA ASP A 11 1.14 -6.35 23.96
C ASP A 11 2.00 -6.95 22.84
N PRO A 12 3.25 -6.47 22.64
CA PRO A 12 4.13 -6.97 21.60
C PRO A 12 4.61 -8.41 21.86
N THR A 13 4.35 -8.99 23.03
CA THR A 13 4.74 -10.36 23.38
C THR A 13 3.66 -11.39 23.01
N HIS A 14 2.38 -10.99 22.98
CA HIS A 14 1.24 -11.85 22.63
C HIS A 14 0.18 -11.08 21.81
N PRO A 15 0.51 -10.63 20.59
CA PRO A 15 -0.40 -9.82 19.80
C PRO A 15 -1.62 -10.66 19.41
N LYS A 16 -2.80 -10.27 19.90
CA LYS A 16 -4.07 -10.74 19.36
C LYS A 16 -4.24 -10.16 17.96
N ARG A 17 -4.64 -11.01 17.02
CA ARG A 17 -5.00 -10.60 15.66
C ARG A 17 -6.10 -9.54 15.71
N ALA A 18 -6.02 -8.54 14.84
CA ALA A 18 -7.05 -7.51 14.74
C ALA A 18 -8.40 -8.10 14.32
N THR A 19 -9.49 -7.47 14.75
CA THR A 19 -10.83 -7.67 14.18
C THR A 19 -11.12 -6.57 13.16
N LEU A 20 -12.16 -6.74 12.35
CA LEU A 20 -12.61 -5.69 11.42
C LEU A 20 -13.79 -4.93 12.01
N GLU A 21 -13.76 -3.62 11.85
CA GLU A 21 -14.86 -2.71 12.19
C GLU A 21 -15.15 -1.78 11.01
N GLU A 22 -16.44 -1.53 10.76
CA GLU A 22 -16.85 -0.66 9.67
C GLU A 22 -16.74 0.82 10.06
N ILE A 23 -16.09 1.59 9.19
CA ILE A 23 -16.08 3.04 9.24
C ILE A 23 -16.62 3.52 7.91
N GLU A 24 -17.77 4.20 7.95
CA GLU A 24 -18.44 4.73 6.75
C GLU A 24 -18.65 3.66 5.65
N GLY A 25 -19.00 2.44 6.08
CA GLY A 25 -19.26 1.29 5.20
C GLY A 25 -18.01 0.57 4.68
N VAL A 26 -16.81 0.95 5.14
CA VAL A 26 -15.55 0.29 4.77
C VAL A 26 -14.97 -0.43 5.99
N PRO A 27 -14.65 -1.74 5.90
CA PRO A 27 -14.02 -2.47 7.00
C PRO A 27 -12.54 -2.09 7.16
N PHE A 28 -12.15 -1.75 8.39
CA PHE A 28 -10.78 -1.47 8.79
C PHE A 28 -10.38 -2.32 10.01
N PRO A 29 -9.08 -2.54 10.27
CA PRO A 29 -8.62 -3.08 11.55
C PRO A 29 -9.20 -2.24 12.70
N ASN A 30 -9.70 -2.90 13.74
CA ASN A 30 -10.36 -2.25 14.88
C ASN A 30 -9.51 -1.14 15.54
N THR A 31 -8.19 -1.33 15.57
CA THR A 31 -7.23 -0.31 16.08
C THR A 31 -7.29 1.01 15.30
N LEU A 32 -7.67 0.99 14.02
CA LEU A 32 -7.78 2.20 13.21
C LEU A 32 -8.99 3.06 13.61
N ARG A 33 -10.06 2.43 14.10
CA ARG A 33 -11.31 3.13 14.45
C ARG A 33 -11.14 4.12 15.58
N GLU A 34 -10.40 3.74 16.61
CA GLU A 34 -10.10 4.60 17.76
C GLU A 34 -9.31 5.85 17.36
N HIS A 35 -8.54 5.76 16.27
CA HIS A 35 -7.70 6.83 15.76
C HIS A 35 -8.25 7.52 14.50
N TRP A 36 -9.49 7.19 14.10
CA TRP A 36 -10.09 7.71 12.87
C TRP A 36 -10.16 9.23 12.83
N GLY A 37 -10.53 9.85 13.97
CA GLY A 37 -10.58 11.31 14.08
C GLY A 37 -9.22 11.98 13.85
N THR A 38 -8.13 11.36 14.31
CA THR A 38 -6.76 11.85 14.08
C THR A 38 -6.38 11.74 12.60
N ILE A 39 -6.73 10.62 11.95
CA ILE A 39 -6.46 10.41 10.52
C ILE A 39 -7.25 11.41 9.67
N GLN A 40 -8.55 11.54 9.90
CA GLN A 40 -9.40 12.50 9.18
C GLN A 40 -9.01 13.97 9.45
N GLY A 41 -8.48 14.25 10.65
CA GLY A 41 -7.97 15.55 11.04
C GLY A 41 -6.62 15.93 10.41
N PHE A 42 -5.96 15.01 9.69
CA PHE A 42 -4.64 15.22 9.12
C PHE A 42 -4.57 16.51 8.28
N LYS A 43 -3.48 17.27 8.45
CA LYS A 43 -3.22 18.52 7.72
C LYS A 43 -2.14 18.30 6.67
N ALA A 44 -2.58 18.01 5.45
CA ALA A 44 -1.71 17.99 4.30
C ALA A 44 -1.10 19.38 4.04
N ARG A 45 0.09 19.40 3.45
CA ARG A 45 0.81 20.59 3.00
C ARG A 45 0.76 20.66 1.47
N PRO A 46 0.81 21.86 0.85
CA PRO A 46 0.76 22.01 -0.60
C PRO A 46 1.80 21.20 -1.37
N ASP A 47 2.95 20.93 -0.74
CA ASP A 47 4.09 20.23 -1.33
C ASP A 47 4.20 18.76 -0.92
N ASP A 48 3.17 18.21 -0.26
CA ASP A 48 3.09 16.78 0.02
C ASP A 48 2.83 15.99 -1.26
N LEU A 49 3.47 14.81 -1.33
CA LEU A 49 3.20 13.77 -2.32
C LEU A 49 2.59 12.56 -1.62
N LEU A 50 1.37 12.18 -2.00
CA LEU A 50 0.73 10.98 -1.49
C LEU A 50 0.98 9.79 -2.42
N ILE A 51 1.44 8.67 -1.86
CA ILE A 51 1.44 7.36 -2.50
C ILE A 51 0.24 6.60 -1.95
N CYS A 52 -0.76 6.35 -2.80
CA CYS A 52 -1.94 5.58 -2.42
C CYS A 52 -2.05 4.31 -3.26
N THR A 53 -2.48 3.22 -2.64
CA THR A 53 -2.67 1.93 -3.33
C THR A 53 -3.74 1.15 -2.59
N TYR A 54 -4.49 0.28 -3.27
CA TYR A 54 -5.10 -0.83 -2.54
C TYR A 54 -3.97 -1.69 -1.93
N PRO A 55 -4.14 -2.29 -0.73
CA PRO A 55 -3.12 -3.15 -0.15
C PRO A 55 -2.53 -4.13 -1.17
N LYS A 56 -1.21 -4.30 -1.12
CA LYS A 56 -0.45 -5.27 -1.93
C LYS A 56 -0.41 -5.01 -3.45
N ALA A 57 -0.72 -3.78 -3.89
CA ALA A 57 -0.59 -3.36 -5.28
C ALA A 57 0.80 -2.84 -5.69
N GLY A 58 1.82 -2.89 -4.81
CA GLY A 58 3.18 -2.45 -5.12
C GLY A 58 3.64 -1.18 -4.41
N THR A 59 2.99 -0.82 -3.29
CA THR A 59 3.27 0.38 -2.49
C THR A 59 4.75 0.55 -2.16
N THR A 60 5.38 -0.47 -1.60
CA THR A 60 6.81 -0.41 -1.23
C THR A 60 7.71 -0.20 -2.44
N TRP A 61 7.34 -0.77 -3.58
CA TRP A 61 8.10 -0.62 -4.81
C TRP A 61 8.05 0.82 -5.33
N ILE A 62 6.85 1.40 -5.43
CA ILE A 62 6.70 2.80 -5.83
C ILE A 62 7.28 3.77 -4.80
N GLN A 63 7.20 3.46 -3.49
CA GLN A 63 7.87 4.22 -2.45
C GLN A 63 9.39 4.27 -2.67
N GLN A 64 10.02 3.12 -2.99
CA GLN A 64 11.46 3.10 -3.24
C GLN A 64 11.82 3.85 -4.53
N ILE A 65 11.01 3.73 -5.59
CA ILE A 65 11.19 4.50 -6.83
C ILE A 65 11.14 6.00 -6.54
N VAL A 66 10.07 6.46 -5.87
CA VAL A 66 9.88 7.88 -5.55
C VAL A 66 11.01 8.40 -4.65
N SER A 67 11.47 7.60 -3.67
CA SER A 67 12.61 7.97 -2.81
C SER A 67 13.88 8.16 -3.63
N MET A 68 14.19 7.23 -4.54
CA MET A 68 15.37 7.31 -5.40
C MET A 68 15.26 8.48 -6.39
N VAL A 69 14.07 8.76 -6.91
CA VAL A 69 13.81 9.93 -7.77
C VAL A 69 14.02 11.24 -7.00
N GLN A 70 13.46 11.36 -5.78
CA GLN A 70 13.63 12.52 -4.91
C GLN A 70 15.11 12.79 -4.59
N HIS A 71 15.88 11.73 -4.37
CA HIS A 71 17.31 11.81 -4.09
C HIS A 71 18.20 11.68 -5.34
N ARG A 72 17.64 11.81 -6.54
CA ARG A 72 18.38 11.84 -7.82
C ARG A 72 19.32 10.62 -8.00
N GLY A 73 18.89 9.44 -7.59
CA GLY A 73 19.64 8.19 -7.69
C GLY A 73 20.56 7.86 -6.50
N ASP A 74 20.65 8.75 -5.51
CA ASP A 74 21.51 8.56 -4.33
C ASP A 74 20.95 7.50 -3.38
N LEU A 75 21.47 6.27 -3.53
CA LEU A 75 21.07 5.10 -2.76
C LEU A 75 21.45 5.22 -1.28
N GLU A 76 22.56 5.88 -0.95
CA GLU A 76 23.02 6.05 0.43
C GLU A 76 22.00 6.87 1.21
N LYS A 77 21.51 7.98 0.65
CA LYS A 77 20.42 8.76 1.25
C LYS A 77 19.14 7.94 1.42
N CYS A 78 18.79 7.13 0.42
CA CYS A 78 17.61 6.27 0.50
C CYS A 78 17.73 5.18 1.58
N ASN A 79 18.94 4.77 1.95
CA ASN A 79 19.18 3.68 2.90
C ASN A 79 19.52 4.17 4.32
N GLN A 80 19.39 5.47 4.61
CA GLN A 80 19.61 5.99 5.96
C GLN A 80 18.57 5.50 6.97
N LYS A 81 17.35 5.22 6.52
CA LYS A 81 16.24 4.75 7.34
C LYS A 81 15.36 3.74 6.61
N PRO A 82 14.67 2.85 7.34
CA PRO A 82 13.67 1.96 6.75
C PRO A 82 12.58 2.74 6.00
N ILE A 83 11.97 2.12 4.99
CA ILE A 83 11.01 2.77 4.10
C ILE A 83 9.76 3.29 4.83
N TYR A 84 9.34 2.60 5.89
CA TYR A 84 8.23 3.02 6.75
C TYR A 84 8.58 4.23 7.63
N GLU A 85 9.87 4.51 7.84
CA GLU A 85 10.35 5.73 8.50
C GLU A 85 10.49 6.90 7.53
N ARG A 86 10.92 6.62 6.29
CA ARG A 86 11.08 7.62 5.23
C ARG A 86 9.75 8.16 4.70
N MET A 87 8.72 7.31 4.68
CA MET A 87 7.42 7.62 4.10
C MET A 87 6.31 7.14 5.04
N PRO A 88 5.90 7.97 6.02
CA PRO A 88 4.93 7.60 7.03
C PRO A 88 3.63 7.08 6.44
N PHE A 89 3.09 6.03 7.06
CA PHE A 89 1.81 5.45 6.67
C PHE A 89 0.70 6.11 7.49
N ILE A 90 0.01 7.10 6.91
CA ILE A 90 -0.94 7.95 7.67
C ILE A 90 -2.09 7.16 8.27
N ASP A 91 -2.46 6.02 7.68
CA ASP A 91 -3.50 5.13 8.19
C ASP A 91 -3.06 4.37 9.46
N MET A 92 -1.77 4.37 9.80
CA MET A 92 -1.22 3.53 10.87
C MET A 92 -1.45 4.16 12.26
N PRO A 93 -2.23 3.51 13.14
CA PRO A 93 -2.35 3.90 14.54
C PRO A 93 -1.03 3.76 15.31
N PRO A 94 -0.88 4.37 16.50
CA PRO A 94 0.30 4.17 17.33
C PRO A 94 0.42 2.71 17.78
N MET A 95 1.64 2.19 17.78
CA MET A 95 1.94 0.80 18.13
C MET A 95 3.31 0.76 18.77
N LYS A 96 3.35 0.75 20.12
CA LYS A 96 4.60 0.86 20.89
C LYS A 96 5.69 -0.09 20.34
N PRO A 97 6.93 0.39 20.11
CA PRO A 97 7.44 1.72 20.43
C PRO A 97 7.19 2.79 19.35
N PHE A 98 6.45 2.48 18.28
CA PHE A 98 6.20 3.40 17.17
C PHE A 98 5.05 4.36 17.49
N VAL A 99 5.26 5.64 17.15
CA VAL A 99 4.20 6.65 17.10
C VAL A 99 3.26 6.40 15.91
N SER A 100 2.11 7.08 15.88
CA SER A 100 1.20 6.99 14.73
C SER A 100 1.83 7.55 13.45
N GLY A 101 1.35 7.11 12.29
CA GLY A 101 1.83 7.65 11.01
C GLY A 101 1.51 9.14 10.82
N VAL A 102 0.42 9.64 11.42
CA VAL A 102 0.09 11.07 11.45
C VAL A 102 1.15 11.85 12.24
N GLU A 103 1.43 11.42 13.47
CA GLU A 103 2.44 12.06 14.33
C GLU A 103 3.82 12.02 13.68
N GLN A 104 4.20 10.90 13.08
CA GLN A 104 5.44 10.76 12.34
C GLN A 104 5.52 11.75 11.16
N ALA A 105 4.43 11.93 10.41
CA ALA A 105 4.38 12.88 9.31
C ALA A 105 4.43 14.35 9.78
N ASP A 106 3.90 14.67 10.96
CA ASP A 106 3.94 16.03 11.52
C ASP A 106 5.35 16.43 11.97
N LEU A 107 6.14 15.45 12.44
CA LEU A 107 7.55 15.63 12.80
C LEU A 107 8.49 15.82 11.60
N MET A 108 8.04 15.54 10.38
CA MET A 108 8.88 15.62 9.18
C MET A 108 8.93 17.03 8.55
N PRO A 109 10.10 17.47 8.08
CA PRO A 109 10.19 18.66 7.25
C PRO A 109 9.53 18.43 5.89
N SER A 110 9.08 19.53 5.27
CA SER A 110 8.62 19.53 3.87
C SER A 110 9.80 19.43 2.88
N PRO A 111 9.61 18.85 1.68
CA PRO A 111 8.39 18.18 1.22
C PRO A 111 8.27 16.75 1.79
N ARG A 112 7.05 16.35 2.19
CA ARG A 112 6.79 14.99 2.72
C ARG A 112 6.30 14.07 1.62
N ILE A 113 6.73 12.81 1.69
CA ILE A 113 6.13 11.73 0.89
C ILE A 113 5.40 10.81 1.86
N LEU A 114 4.11 10.65 1.64
CA LEU A 114 3.20 9.97 2.56
C LEU A 114 2.65 8.72 1.90
N LYS A 115 2.32 7.71 2.70
CA LYS A 115 1.66 6.49 2.25
C LYS A 115 0.24 6.45 2.80
N SER A 116 -0.71 5.98 1.98
CA SER A 116 -2.06 5.61 2.43
C SER A 116 -2.60 4.39 1.68
N HIS A 117 -3.57 3.71 2.28
CA HIS A 117 -4.41 2.70 1.67
C HIS A 117 -5.90 3.09 1.71
N LEU A 118 -6.22 4.34 2.08
CA LEU A 118 -7.60 4.79 2.19
C LEU A 118 -8.28 4.84 0.81
N PRO A 119 -9.54 4.37 0.73
CA PRO A 119 -10.34 4.55 -0.47
C PRO A 119 -10.62 6.05 -0.68
N VAL A 120 -10.82 6.44 -1.93
CA VAL A 120 -10.85 7.86 -2.34
C VAL A 120 -11.81 8.73 -1.52
N GLN A 121 -12.98 8.20 -1.17
CA GLN A 121 -14.02 8.91 -0.44
C GLN A 121 -13.70 9.13 1.04
N LEU A 122 -12.71 8.39 1.58
CA LEU A 122 -12.28 8.48 2.97
C LEU A 122 -10.89 9.12 3.12
N LEU A 123 -10.29 9.62 2.04
CA LEU A 123 -9.03 10.35 2.13
C LEU A 123 -9.26 11.69 2.87
N PRO A 124 -8.37 12.09 3.82
CA PRO A 124 -8.51 13.35 4.54
C PRO A 124 -8.70 14.55 3.61
N ALA A 125 -9.69 15.39 3.93
CA ALA A 125 -10.12 16.51 3.08
C ALA A 125 -8.97 17.45 2.67
N SER A 126 -7.98 17.61 3.56
CA SER A 126 -6.84 18.49 3.35
C SER A 126 -5.99 18.13 2.12
N PHE A 127 -5.90 16.86 1.72
CA PHE A 127 -5.20 16.47 0.49
C PHE A 127 -5.86 17.08 -0.76
N TRP A 128 -7.20 17.08 -0.78
CA TRP A 128 -7.98 17.66 -1.86
C TRP A 128 -7.87 19.19 -1.88
N GLU A 129 -8.03 19.82 -0.72
CA GLU A 129 -7.96 21.27 -0.52
C GLU A 129 -6.59 21.84 -0.95
N GLN A 130 -5.50 21.16 -0.58
CA GLN A 130 -4.14 21.58 -0.87
C GLN A 130 -3.66 21.18 -2.27
N LYS A 131 -4.48 20.45 -3.05
CA LYS A 131 -4.13 19.95 -4.39
C LYS A 131 -2.84 19.12 -4.39
N CYS A 132 -2.63 18.32 -3.34
CA CYS A 132 -1.45 17.46 -3.22
C CYS A 132 -1.37 16.51 -4.40
N LYS A 133 -0.15 16.29 -4.93
CA LYS A 133 0.04 15.27 -5.96
C LYS A 133 -0.21 13.89 -5.37
N VAL A 134 -0.86 13.01 -6.13
CA VAL A 134 -1.05 11.60 -5.75
C VAL A 134 -0.44 10.68 -6.81
N ILE A 135 0.34 9.71 -6.38
CA ILE A 135 0.71 8.55 -7.21
C ILE A 135 -0.13 7.37 -6.73
N TYR A 136 -1.00 6.88 -7.61
CA TYR A 136 -1.81 5.71 -7.37
C TYR A 136 -1.26 4.52 -8.15
N VAL A 137 -1.05 3.37 -7.47
CA VAL A 137 -0.67 2.12 -8.15
C VAL A 137 -1.77 1.08 -7.97
N ALA A 138 -2.29 0.61 -9.10
CA ALA A 138 -3.25 -0.47 -9.18
C ALA A 138 -2.55 -1.78 -9.56
N ARG A 139 -3.13 -2.91 -9.18
CA ARG A 139 -2.66 -4.25 -9.56
C ARG A 139 -3.86 -5.13 -9.83
N ASN A 140 -3.72 -6.07 -10.76
CA ASN A 140 -4.78 -7.02 -11.09
C ASN A 140 -5.30 -7.75 -9.84
N ALA A 141 -6.62 -7.96 -9.79
CA ALA A 141 -7.29 -8.53 -8.62
C ALA A 141 -6.72 -9.89 -8.21
N LYS A 142 -6.41 -10.75 -9.18
CA LYS A 142 -5.96 -12.13 -8.95
C LYS A 142 -4.62 -12.21 -8.22
N ASP A 143 -3.60 -11.49 -8.68
CA ASP A 143 -2.33 -11.43 -7.94
C ASP A 143 -2.46 -10.63 -6.64
N ASN A 144 -3.33 -9.62 -6.61
CA ASN A 144 -3.55 -8.80 -5.43
C ASN A 144 -4.09 -9.66 -4.27
N VAL A 145 -5.20 -10.40 -4.47
CA VAL A 145 -5.80 -11.24 -3.43
C VAL A 145 -4.86 -12.34 -2.93
N VAL A 146 -4.10 -12.98 -3.82
CA VAL A 146 -3.07 -13.96 -3.40
C VAL A 146 -2.01 -13.28 -2.55
N SER A 147 -1.49 -12.13 -2.99
CA SER A 147 -0.51 -11.41 -2.21
C SER A 147 -1.06 -10.93 -0.86
N TYR A 148 -2.37 -10.67 -0.79
CA TYR A 148 -3.02 -10.18 0.42
C TYR A 148 -3.28 -11.28 1.43
N PHE A 149 -3.67 -12.47 0.96
CA PHE A 149 -3.80 -13.68 1.77
C PHE A 149 -2.50 -14.01 2.50
N TYR A 150 -1.37 -14.12 1.77
CA TYR A 150 -0.06 -14.38 2.39
C TYR A 150 0.43 -13.25 3.30
N PHE A 151 0.05 -12.00 3.02
CA PHE A 151 0.39 -10.88 3.89
C PHE A 151 -0.36 -10.95 5.21
N HIS A 152 -1.65 -11.32 5.21
CA HIS A 152 -2.37 -11.53 6.47
C HIS A 152 -1.72 -12.64 7.29
N HIS A 153 -1.30 -13.76 6.71
CA HIS A 153 -0.65 -14.82 7.49
C HIS A 153 0.59 -14.38 8.27
N MET A 154 1.47 -13.58 7.63
CA MET A 154 2.71 -13.10 8.26
C MET A 154 2.53 -11.85 9.13
N SER A 155 1.54 -11.00 8.83
CA SER A 155 1.30 -9.77 9.57
C SER A 155 0.34 -10.00 10.74
N LYS A 156 0.85 -9.91 11.97
CA LYS A 156 0.06 -10.17 13.19
C LYS A 156 -0.94 -9.06 13.52
N ILE A 157 -0.80 -7.91 12.85
CA ILE A 157 -1.69 -6.75 12.99
C ILE A 157 -2.93 -6.84 12.07
N MET A 158 -2.98 -7.87 11.23
CA MET A 158 -4.10 -8.15 10.34
C MET A 158 -5.02 -9.22 10.93
N PRO A 159 -6.31 -9.26 10.54
CA PRO A 159 -7.21 -10.34 10.94
C PRO A 159 -6.74 -11.72 10.48
N GLU A 160 -7.30 -12.76 11.09
CA GLU A 160 -7.14 -14.12 10.57
C GLU A 160 -7.79 -14.26 9.18
N THR A 161 -7.17 -15.04 8.31
CA THR A 161 -7.65 -15.21 6.93
C THR A 161 -8.76 -16.23 6.79
N GLY A 162 -8.85 -17.19 7.72
CA GLY A 162 -9.49 -18.48 7.44
C GLY A 162 -8.77 -19.25 6.34
N THR A 163 -9.51 -20.08 5.63
CA THR A 163 -9.06 -20.81 4.44
C THR A 163 -8.90 -19.89 3.23
N TRP A 164 -8.23 -20.39 2.18
CA TRP A 164 -8.10 -19.67 0.91
C TRP A 164 -9.47 -19.30 0.29
N ASN A 165 -10.43 -20.22 0.32
CA ASN A 165 -11.75 -20.00 -0.28
C ASN A 165 -12.52 -18.91 0.47
N GLU A 166 -12.55 -18.98 1.80
CA GLU A 166 -13.20 -17.96 2.64
C GLU A 166 -12.56 -16.58 2.43
N PHE A 167 -11.24 -16.52 2.37
CA PHE A 167 -10.54 -15.26 2.13
C PHE A 167 -10.85 -14.67 0.74
N LEU A 168 -10.88 -15.52 -0.29
CA LEU A 168 -11.21 -15.11 -1.65
C LEU A 168 -12.65 -14.58 -1.76
N GLU A 169 -13.62 -15.27 -1.15
CA GLU A 169 -15.01 -14.82 -1.07
C GLU A 169 -15.13 -13.47 -0.34
N ASN A 170 -14.46 -13.33 0.82
CA ASN A 170 -14.43 -12.08 1.56
C ASN A 170 -13.76 -10.94 0.77
N PHE A 171 -12.70 -11.22 0.02
CA PHE A 171 -12.05 -10.24 -0.84
C PHE A 171 -13.00 -9.72 -1.92
N VAL A 172 -13.70 -10.61 -2.61
CA VAL A 172 -14.68 -10.24 -3.66
C VAL A 172 -15.85 -9.47 -3.07
N ALA A 173 -16.32 -9.87 -1.88
CA ALA A 173 -17.39 -9.17 -1.17
C ALA A 173 -16.95 -7.84 -0.51
N GLY A 174 -15.67 -7.47 -0.61
CA GLY A 174 -15.13 -6.27 0.05
C GLY A 174 -15.11 -6.34 1.58
N LYS A 175 -15.12 -7.55 2.16
CA LYS A 175 -15.12 -7.83 3.61
C LYS A 175 -13.71 -8.08 4.17
N VAL A 176 -12.70 -7.50 3.54
CA VAL A 176 -11.29 -7.52 3.99
C VAL A 176 -10.88 -6.09 4.37
N ALA A 177 -9.82 -5.91 5.16
CA ALA A 177 -9.36 -4.58 5.54
C ALA A 177 -9.15 -3.65 4.32
N TRP A 178 -9.53 -2.38 4.46
CA TRP A 178 -9.61 -1.36 3.39
C TRP A 178 -10.66 -1.66 2.29
N GLY A 179 -11.51 -2.66 2.48
CA GLY A 179 -12.74 -2.87 1.74
C GLY A 179 -12.59 -3.46 0.33
N SER A 180 -13.55 -3.09 -0.53
CA SER A 180 -13.69 -3.56 -1.91
C SER A 180 -12.53 -3.11 -2.79
N TRP A 181 -11.79 -4.07 -3.35
CA TRP A 181 -10.75 -3.80 -4.35
C TRP A 181 -11.30 -3.02 -5.54
N SER A 182 -12.48 -3.40 -6.05
CA SER A 182 -13.08 -2.81 -7.24
C SER A 182 -13.48 -1.35 -7.05
N ASP A 183 -14.12 -1.03 -5.91
CA ASP A 183 -14.47 0.35 -5.57
C ASP A 183 -13.22 1.19 -5.33
N HIS A 184 -12.19 0.61 -4.71
CA HIS A 184 -10.93 1.30 -4.47
C HIS A 184 -10.23 1.67 -5.78
N VAL A 185 -10.02 0.72 -6.70
CA VAL A 185 -9.34 1.01 -7.97
C VAL A 185 -10.14 1.93 -8.87
N ARG A 186 -11.47 1.82 -8.87
CA ARG A 186 -12.38 2.66 -9.65
C ARG A 186 -12.45 4.09 -9.10
N GLY A 187 -12.63 4.25 -7.80
CA GLY A 187 -12.73 5.57 -7.17
C GLY A 187 -11.47 6.41 -7.41
N TRP A 188 -10.29 5.80 -7.27
CA TRP A 188 -9.03 6.47 -7.59
C TRP A 188 -8.80 6.70 -9.08
N TRP A 189 -9.37 5.86 -9.95
CA TRP A 189 -9.32 6.04 -11.41
C TRP A 189 -10.16 7.24 -11.83
N GLU A 190 -11.35 7.42 -11.27
CA GLU A 190 -12.22 8.57 -11.52
C GLU A 190 -11.67 9.87 -10.91
N ALA A 191 -10.89 9.78 -9.83
CA ALA A 191 -10.25 10.93 -9.20
C ALA A 191 -9.19 11.59 -10.09
N LYS A 192 -8.52 10.83 -10.95
CA LYS A 192 -7.43 11.34 -11.82
C LYS A 192 -7.88 12.42 -12.79
N ASP A 193 -9.18 12.45 -13.12
CA ASP A 193 -9.74 13.44 -14.05
C ASP A 193 -10.07 14.77 -13.35
N ARG A 194 -10.03 14.81 -12.01
CA ARG A 194 -10.41 15.97 -11.19
C ARG A 194 -9.30 16.44 -10.24
N HIS A 195 -8.23 15.67 -10.12
CA HIS A 195 -7.12 15.92 -9.19
C HIS A 195 -5.80 15.47 -9.82
N PRO A 196 -4.63 16.05 -9.47
CA PRO A 196 -3.34 15.56 -9.94
C PRO A 196 -3.04 14.16 -9.41
N VAL A 197 -3.52 13.13 -10.12
CA VAL A 197 -3.24 11.73 -9.83
C VAL A 197 -2.49 11.11 -10.99
N LEU A 198 -1.27 10.62 -10.74
CA LEU A 198 -0.59 9.71 -11.64
C LEU A 198 -1.06 8.29 -11.33
N TYR A 199 -1.88 7.74 -12.21
CA TYR A 199 -2.38 6.37 -12.10
C TYR A 199 -1.47 5.40 -12.85
N LEU A 200 -0.87 4.45 -12.14
CA LEU A 200 0.04 3.43 -12.67
C LEU A 200 -0.53 2.04 -12.47
N PHE A 201 -0.10 1.11 -13.31
CA PHE A 201 -0.38 -0.31 -13.16
C PHE A 201 0.90 -1.06 -12.77
N TYR A 202 0.81 -1.91 -11.76
CA TYR A 202 1.90 -2.78 -11.32
C TYR A 202 2.46 -3.61 -12.48
N GLU A 203 1.57 -4.04 -13.37
CA GLU A 203 1.90 -4.82 -14.56
C GLU A 203 2.74 -4.02 -15.55
N ASP A 204 2.40 -2.76 -15.80
CA ASP A 204 3.18 -1.85 -16.64
C ASP A 204 4.56 -1.59 -16.03
N MET A 205 4.62 -1.41 -14.71
CA MET A 205 5.89 -1.24 -13.99
C MET A 205 6.77 -2.48 -14.10
N LYS A 206 6.18 -3.68 -14.16
CA LYS A 206 6.89 -4.96 -14.31
C LYS A 206 7.39 -5.19 -15.73
N GLU A 207 6.61 -4.79 -16.73
CA GLU A 207 6.93 -4.93 -18.15
C GLU A 207 8.04 -3.97 -18.58
N ASP A 208 7.88 -2.68 -18.26
CA ASP A 208 8.85 -1.64 -18.64
C ASP A 208 9.05 -0.66 -17.47
N PRO A 209 9.91 -1.03 -16.50
CA PRO A 209 10.19 -0.18 -15.35
C PRO A 209 10.70 1.20 -15.75
N ALA A 210 11.54 1.30 -16.80
CA ALA A 210 12.13 2.56 -17.21
C ALA A 210 11.06 3.53 -17.74
N ARG A 211 10.10 3.04 -18.54
CA ARG A 211 8.94 3.84 -19.00
C ARG A 211 8.11 4.35 -17.84
N GLU A 212 7.76 3.49 -16.88
CA GLU A 212 6.92 3.91 -15.75
C GLU A 212 7.66 4.86 -14.79
N ILE A 213 8.96 4.66 -14.55
CA ILE A 213 9.78 5.56 -13.74
C ILE A 213 9.90 6.94 -14.41
N ARG A 214 9.99 7.03 -15.74
CA ARG A 214 9.97 8.32 -16.45
C ARG A 214 8.66 9.10 -16.18
N LYS A 215 7.51 8.42 -16.16
CA LYS A 215 6.23 9.05 -15.80
C LYS A 215 6.28 9.62 -14.37
N VAL A 216 6.87 8.87 -13.42
CA VAL A 216 7.06 9.35 -12.03
C VAL A 216 7.96 10.57 -11.97
N ILE A 217 9.11 10.55 -12.66
CA ILE A 217 10.05 11.68 -12.73
C ILE A 217 9.35 12.95 -13.25
N GLN A 218 8.64 12.81 -14.38
CA GLN A 218 7.89 13.92 -14.97
C GLN A 218 6.77 14.42 -14.05
N PHE A 219 6.02 13.51 -13.42
CA PHE A 219 4.95 13.88 -12.51
C PHE A 219 5.46 14.60 -11.25
N MET A 220 6.64 14.23 -10.75
CA MET A 220 7.32 14.94 -9.68
C MET A 220 7.91 16.30 -10.13
N GLY A 221 7.88 16.62 -11.42
CA GLY A 221 8.40 17.88 -11.97
C GLY A 221 9.92 17.93 -11.98
N LEU A 222 10.57 16.77 -12.13
CA LEU A 222 12.03 16.64 -12.15
C LEU A 222 12.52 16.25 -13.55
N GLU A 223 13.78 16.57 -13.80
CA GLU A 223 14.54 16.07 -14.95
C GLU A 223 15.77 15.33 -14.42
N LEU A 224 15.97 14.10 -14.89
CA LEU A 224 17.08 13.25 -14.50
C LEU A 224 17.77 12.69 -15.76
N PRO A 225 19.11 12.60 -15.78
CA PRO A 225 19.83 11.94 -16.86
C PRO A 225 19.46 10.46 -16.99
N GLU A 226 19.57 9.92 -18.20
CA GLU A 226 19.31 8.50 -18.49
C GLU A 226 20.17 7.56 -17.63
N SER A 227 21.40 7.96 -17.27
CA SER A 227 22.26 7.20 -16.35
C SER A 227 21.65 7.06 -14.95
N VAL A 228 21.04 8.13 -14.43
CA VAL A 228 20.35 8.12 -13.14
C VAL A 228 19.09 7.28 -13.22
N LEU A 229 18.32 7.38 -14.31
CA LEU A 229 17.15 6.51 -14.54
C LEU A 229 17.55 5.02 -14.48
N ASN A 230 18.62 4.64 -15.17
CA ASN A 230 19.11 3.26 -15.18
C ASN A 230 19.55 2.78 -13.78
N GLN A 231 20.15 3.65 -12.98
CA GLN A 231 20.47 3.34 -11.58
C GLN A 231 19.20 3.11 -10.74
N ILE A 232 18.17 3.95 -10.92
CA ILE A 232 16.89 3.79 -10.23
C ILE A 232 16.24 2.46 -10.63
N VAL A 233 16.23 2.12 -11.93
CA VAL A 233 15.72 0.83 -12.42
C VAL A 233 16.44 -0.33 -11.74
N GLU A 234 17.78 -0.32 -11.70
CA GLU A 234 18.57 -1.40 -11.09
C GLU A 234 18.29 -1.58 -9.59
N HIS A 235 18.33 -0.49 -8.83
CA HIS A 235 18.17 -0.53 -7.38
C HIS A 235 16.73 -0.77 -6.92
N THR A 236 15.76 -0.60 -7.82
CA THR A 236 14.35 -0.91 -7.55
C THR A 236 13.89 -2.23 -8.16
N LYS A 237 14.79 -3.05 -8.71
CA LYS A 237 14.46 -4.45 -9.04
C LYS A 237 14.03 -5.21 -7.79
N PHE A 238 13.16 -6.20 -8.00
CA PHE A 238 12.64 -7.03 -6.91
C PHE A 238 13.75 -7.68 -6.08
N GLU A 239 14.76 -8.29 -6.71
CA GLU A 239 15.86 -8.93 -5.98
C GLU A 239 16.71 -7.91 -5.20
N SER A 240 16.99 -6.74 -5.79
CA SER A 240 17.68 -5.62 -5.11
C SER A 240 16.92 -5.19 -3.85
N MET A 241 15.61 -4.98 -3.97
CA MET A 241 14.77 -4.55 -2.85
C MET A 241 14.55 -5.65 -1.80
N LYS A 242 14.50 -6.92 -2.23
CA LYS A 242 14.40 -8.08 -1.34
C LYS A 242 15.63 -8.24 -0.47
N ALA A 243 16.82 -7.96 -1.01
CA ALA A 243 18.06 -7.95 -0.26
C ALA A 243 18.25 -6.71 0.61
N ASN A 244 17.50 -5.62 0.37
CA ASN A 244 17.66 -4.36 1.10
C ASN A 244 16.85 -4.34 2.41
N PRO A 245 17.49 -4.37 3.60
CA PRO A 245 16.79 -4.30 4.89
C PRO A 245 15.98 -3.00 5.08
N MET A 246 16.35 -1.92 4.38
CA MET A 246 15.66 -0.64 4.42
C MET A 246 14.39 -0.60 3.56
N ALA A 247 14.08 -1.68 2.83
CA ALA A 247 12.89 -1.79 1.98
C ALA A 247 12.10 -3.09 2.20
N ASN A 248 12.72 -4.17 2.65
CA ASN A 248 12.09 -5.50 2.74
C ASN A 248 11.29 -5.74 4.03
N TYR A 249 11.23 -4.78 4.94
CA TYR A 249 10.56 -4.86 6.26
C TYR A 249 11.17 -5.87 7.25
N SER A 250 12.41 -6.33 7.05
CA SER A 250 13.07 -7.26 7.99
C SER A 250 13.51 -6.59 9.30
N THR A 251 13.48 -5.26 9.38
CA THR A 251 13.80 -4.48 10.59
C THR A 251 12.62 -4.34 11.55
N LEU A 252 11.41 -4.73 11.15
CA LEU A 252 10.27 -4.77 12.06
C LEU A 252 10.35 -5.99 12.98
N PRO A 253 9.88 -5.89 14.23
CA PRO A 253 9.79 -7.02 15.13
C PRO A 253 8.96 -8.17 14.55
N SER A 254 9.38 -9.42 14.79
CA SER A 254 8.65 -10.62 14.37
C SER A 254 7.24 -10.72 14.98
N SER A 255 7.02 -10.08 16.13
CA SER A 255 5.69 -9.94 16.73
C SER A 255 4.73 -9.09 15.89
N LEU A 256 5.22 -8.24 14.99
CA LEU A 256 4.39 -7.51 14.03
C LEU A 256 4.32 -8.23 12.69
N VAL A 257 5.48 -8.69 12.23
CA VAL A 257 5.70 -9.17 10.87
C VAL A 257 6.61 -10.40 10.91
N ASP A 258 6.02 -11.59 10.81
CA ASP A 258 6.73 -12.86 10.89
C ASP A 258 7.13 -13.35 9.49
N HIS A 259 8.35 -12.99 9.07
CA HIS A 259 8.88 -13.37 7.76
C HIS A 259 9.13 -14.88 7.60
N THR A 260 9.11 -15.66 8.68
CA THR A 260 9.26 -17.13 8.61
C THR A 260 7.99 -17.80 8.09
N VAL A 261 6.81 -17.20 8.34
CA VAL A 261 5.52 -17.65 7.82
C VAL A 261 5.38 -17.31 6.34
N SER A 262 5.68 -16.06 5.98
CA SER A 262 5.81 -15.63 4.58
C SER A 262 6.67 -14.37 4.55
N PRO A 263 7.69 -14.29 3.68
CA PRO A 263 8.47 -13.06 3.54
C PRO A 263 7.61 -11.94 2.93
N PHE A 264 7.83 -10.69 3.36
CA PHE A 264 7.13 -9.52 2.79
C PHE A 264 7.42 -9.38 1.28
N MET A 265 8.70 -9.51 0.91
CA MET A 265 9.16 -9.57 -0.48
C MET A 265 8.98 -11.01 -1.02
N ARG A 266 7.73 -11.38 -1.29
CA ARG A 266 7.31 -12.77 -1.52
C ARG A 266 7.70 -13.35 -2.89
N LYS A 267 7.21 -12.75 -3.98
CA LYS A 267 7.42 -13.24 -5.36
C LYS A 267 7.71 -12.14 -6.37
N GLY A 268 7.03 -10.99 -6.30
CA GLY A 268 7.34 -9.84 -7.17
C GLY A 268 7.09 -10.05 -8.67
N THR A 269 6.12 -10.89 -9.02
CA THR A 269 5.78 -11.24 -10.41
C THR A 269 4.31 -10.96 -10.73
N VAL A 270 4.00 -10.87 -12.02
CA VAL A 270 2.64 -10.92 -12.57
C VAL A 270 2.35 -12.38 -12.96
N GLY A 271 1.14 -12.86 -12.68
CA GLY A 271 0.69 -14.20 -13.05
C GLY A 271 0.96 -15.29 -12.00
N ASN A 272 1.50 -14.95 -10.82
CA ASN A 272 1.72 -15.95 -9.77
C ASN A 272 0.40 -16.56 -9.26
N TRP A 273 -0.71 -15.83 -9.40
CA TRP A 273 -2.05 -16.30 -9.04
C TRP A 273 -2.42 -17.66 -9.65
N LYS A 274 -1.91 -18.01 -10.84
CA LYS A 274 -2.17 -19.30 -11.51
C LYS A 274 -1.77 -20.53 -10.67
N LYS A 275 -0.89 -20.36 -9.68
CA LYS A 275 -0.47 -21.43 -8.76
C LYS A 275 -1.42 -21.64 -7.57
N HIS A 276 -2.42 -20.77 -7.39
CA HIS A 276 -3.27 -20.71 -6.20
C HIS A 276 -4.75 -20.89 -6.56
N PHE A 277 -5.16 -20.37 -7.72
CA PHE A 277 -6.53 -20.46 -8.19
C PHE A 277 -6.83 -21.83 -8.81
N THR A 278 -8.02 -22.36 -8.52
CA THR A 278 -8.65 -23.34 -9.42
C THR A 278 -9.16 -22.65 -10.68
N VAL A 279 -9.43 -23.42 -11.74
CA VAL A 279 -10.02 -22.89 -12.98
C VAL A 279 -11.36 -22.20 -12.69
N ALA A 280 -12.24 -22.84 -11.92
CA ALA A 280 -13.53 -22.28 -11.54
C ALA A 280 -13.42 -20.96 -10.75
N GLN A 281 -12.47 -20.86 -9.81
CA GLN A 281 -12.23 -19.61 -9.08
C GLN A 281 -11.72 -18.50 -10.01
N SER A 282 -10.88 -18.85 -10.98
CA SER A 282 -10.34 -17.90 -11.95
C SER A 282 -11.45 -17.34 -12.84
N GLU A 283 -12.28 -18.20 -13.42
CA GLU A 283 -13.41 -17.83 -14.28
C GLU A 283 -14.42 -16.97 -13.52
N TRP A 284 -14.79 -17.38 -12.31
CA TRP A 284 -15.71 -16.62 -11.46
C TRP A 284 -15.19 -15.21 -11.14
N LEU A 285 -13.89 -15.08 -10.82
CA LEU A 285 -13.31 -13.77 -10.54
C LEU A 285 -13.19 -12.91 -11.80
N ASP A 286 -12.91 -13.50 -12.96
CA ASP A 286 -12.90 -12.77 -14.24
C ASP A 286 -14.28 -12.16 -14.54
N ASP A 287 -15.34 -12.98 -14.47
CA ASP A 287 -16.71 -12.54 -14.71
C ASP A 287 -17.13 -11.46 -13.70
N THR A 288 -16.80 -11.66 -12.43
CA THR A 288 -17.11 -10.70 -11.37
C THR A 288 -16.39 -9.37 -11.57
N CYS A 289 -15.08 -9.39 -11.87
CA CYS A 289 -14.32 -8.17 -12.15
C CYS A 289 -14.82 -7.46 -13.41
N ALA A 290 -15.20 -8.19 -14.47
CA ALA A 290 -15.75 -7.60 -15.69
C ALA A 290 -17.07 -6.85 -15.41
N GLN A 291 -17.92 -7.38 -14.52
CA GLN A 291 -19.14 -6.71 -14.10
C GLN A 291 -18.85 -5.48 -13.21
N LEU A 292 -18.00 -5.63 -12.20
CA LEU A 292 -17.69 -4.57 -11.24
C LEU A 292 -16.95 -3.38 -11.87
N LEU A 293 -16.14 -3.61 -12.89
CA LEU A 293 -15.37 -2.58 -13.59
C LEU A 293 -16.06 -2.07 -14.87
N LYS A 294 -17.26 -2.57 -15.18
CA LYS A 294 -17.99 -2.22 -16.40
C LYS A 294 -18.14 -0.70 -16.53
N GLY A 295 -17.73 -0.16 -17.68
CA GLY A 295 -17.85 1.27 -17.98
C GLY A 295 -16.80 2.17 -17.34
N SER A 296 -15.89 1.64 -16.51
CA SER A 296 -14.81 2.45 -15.90
C SER A 296 -13.67 2.79 -16.88
N GLY A 297 -13.47 1.99 -17.92
CA GLY A 297 -12.31 2.08 -18.80
C GLY A 297 -11.02 1.48 -18.21
N LEU A 298 -11.07 0.94 -16.98
CA LEU A 298 -9.96 0.19 -16.40
C LEU A 298 -9.77 -1.14 -17.13
N ASN A 299 -8.52 -1.46 -17.45
CA ASN A 299 -8.13 -2.74 -18.02
C ASN A 299 -6.89 -3.26 -17.30
N PHE A 300 -6.99 -4.44 -16.70
CA PHE A 300 -5.91 -5.07 -15.95
C PHE A 300 -5.36 -6.27 -16.69
N ARG A 301 -4.03 -6.39 -16.71
CA ARG A 301 -3.34 -7.57 -17.25
C ARG A 301 -3.11 -8.58 -16.13
N THR A 302 -3.34 -9.86 -16.40
CA THR A 302 -3.13 -10.93 -15.41
C THR A 302 -1.87 -11.76 -15.69
N GLU A 303 -1.15 -11.41 -16.76
CA GLU A 303 0.11 -11.97 -17.21
C GLU A 303 0.88 -10.92 -18.05
N LEU A 304 2.18 -11.17 -18.25
CA LEU A 304 3.10 -10.38 -19.06
C LEU A 304 3.82 -11.31 -20.04
#